data_AF-A0A173ZHU0-F1
#
_entry.id   AF-A0A173ZHU0-F1
#
_cell.length_a   1.000
_cell.length_b   1.000
_cell.length_c   1.000
_cell.angle_alpha   90.00
_cell.angle_beta   90.00
_cell.angle_gamma   90.00
#
_symmetry.space_group_name_H-M   'P 1'
#
loop_
_entity.id
_entity.type
_entity.pdbx_description
1 polymer ?
#
loop_
_entity_poly.entity_id
_entity_poly.type
_entity_poly.pdbx_seq_one_letter_code
_entity_poly.pdbx_strand_id
1 'polypeptide(L)'
;MTVEEMKKKKTELGFSCEQISDRSGVPLGTVQKIFSGITKRPRYDTICQLEKAFPMEHIIFTDNHGRDYKASGKVFVEKSKANTH
;
A
#
# COMPACT_ATOMS: atom_id res chain seq x y z
N MET A 1 1.89 0.23 2.42
CA MET A 1 0.44 0.00 2.41
C MET A 1 0.14 -1.35 3.04
N THR A 2 -0.84 -1.42 3.93
CA THR A 2 -1.30 -2.68 4.55
C THR A 2 -2.42 -3.31 3.72
N VAL A 3 -2.69 -4.61 3.93
CA VAL A 3 -3.79 -5.33 3.25
C VAL A 3 -5.16 -4.67 3.50
N GLU A 4 -5.38 -4.14 4.70
CA GLU A 4 -6.63 -3.46 5.06
C GLU A 4 -6.76 -2.11 4.33
N GLU A 5 -5.67 -1.36 4.18
CA GLU A 5 -5.67 -0.15 3.34
C GLU A 5 -5.94 -0.47 1.86
N MET A 6 -5.38 -1.57 1.35
CA MET A 6 -5.64 -2.01 -0.02
C MET A 6 -7.10 -2.41 -0.22
N LYS A 7 -7.73 -3.07 0.76
CA LYS A 7 -9.16 -3.38 0.72
C LYS A 7 -10.01 -2.12 0.62
N LYS A 8 -9.68 -1.09 1.41
CA LYS A 8 -10.36 0.21 1.33
C LYS A 8 -10.19 0.85 -0.03
N LYS A 9 -8.94 0.99 -0.52
CA LYS A 9 -8.66 1.55 -1.85
C LYS A 9 -9.34 0.79 -2.98
N LYS A 10 -9.39 -0.54 -2.91
CA LYS A 10 -10.12 -1.37 -3.87
C LYS A 10 -11.58 -0.95 -3.95
N THR A 11 -12.24 -0.80 -2.80
CA THR A 11 -13.66 -0.38 -2.74
C THR A 11 -13.84 1.07 -3.18
N GLU A 12 -12.95 1.98 -2.76
CA GLU A 12 -13.00 3.40 -3.12
C GLU A 12 -12.80 3.65 -4.62
N LEU A 13 -11.88 2.91 -5.24
CA LEU A 13 -11.58 3.01 -6.68
C LEU A 13 -12.49 2.13 -7.54
N GLY A 14 -13.32 1.28 -6.92
CA GLY A 14 -14.20 0.35 -7.62
C GLY A 14 -13.46 -0.72 -8.44
N PHE A 15 -12.22 -1.08 -8.06
CA PHE A 15 -11.45 -2.07 -8.81
C PHE A 15 -11.91 -3.51 -8.54
N SER A 16 -11.97 -4.31 -9.61
CA SER A 16 -12.19 -5.74 -9.50
C SER A 16 -10.89 -6.47 -9.11
N CYS A 17 -11.02 -7.68 -8.55
CA CYS A 17 -9.85 -8.52 -8.25
C CYS A 17 -9.06 -8.87 -9.53
N GLU A 18 -9.74 -9.00 -10.67
CA GLU A 18 -9.13 -9.26 -11.98
C GLU A 18 -8.27 -8.08 -12.41
N GLN A 19 -8.81 -6.86 -12.32
CA GLN A 19 -8.04 -5.64 -12.63
C GLN A 19 -6.82 -5.48 -11.72
N ILE A 20 -6.95 -5.82 -10.43
CA ILE A 20 -5.82 -5.78 -9.49
C ILE A 20 -4.79 -6.86 -9.86
N SER A 21 -5.23 -8.07 -10.21
CA SER A 21 -4.36 -9.15 -10.67
C SER A 21 -3.55 -8.73 -11.88
N ASP A 22 -4.20 -8.20 -12.91
CA ASP A 22 -3.56 -7.78 -14.15
C ASP A 22 -2.57 -6.64 -13.94
N ARG A 23 -2.91 -5.66 -13.09
CA ARG A 23 -2.02 -4.51 -12.79
C ARG A 23 -0.86 -4.86 -11.86
N SER A 24 -1.07 -5.75 -10.89
CA SER A 24 -0.05 -6.12 -9.91
C SER A 24 0.90 -7.21 -10.40
N GLY A 25 0.48 -8.01 -11.38
CA GLY A 25 1.19 -9.24 -11.78
C GLY A 25 1.02 -10.39 -10.78
N VAL A 26 0.19 -10.21 -9.73
CA VAL A 26 -0.12 -11.24 -8.75
C VAL A 26 -1.30 -12.07 -9.25
N PRO A 27 -1.23 -13.42 -9.23
CA PRO A 27 -2.32 -14.26 -9.71
C PRO A 27 -3.66 -13.97 -9.00
N LEU A 28 -4.75 -13.96 -9.76
CA LEU A 28 -6.11 -13.70 -9.26
C LEU A 28 -6.47 -14.52 -8.02
N GLY A 29 -6.11 -15.81 -7.98
CA GLY A 29 -6.37 -16.66 -6.82
C GLY A 29 -5.64 -16.19 -5.55
N THR A 30 -4.45 -15.61 -5.69
CA THR A 30 -3.69 -15.01 -4.58
C THR A 30 -4.32 -13.69 -4.15
N VAL A 31 -4.70 -12.84 -5.10
CA VAL A 31 -5.44 -11.60 -4.85
C VAL A 31 -6.71 -11.92 -4.05
N GLN A 32 -7.55 -12.83 -4.53
CA GLN A 32 -8.78 -13.25 -3.84
C GLN A 32 -8.50 -13.76 -2.42
N LYS A 33 -7.51 -14.64 -2.22
CA LYS A 33 -7.17 -15.15 -0.86
C LYS A 33 -6.74 -14.04 0.11
N ILE A 34 -6.06 -13.01 -0.37
CA ILE A 34 -5.61 -11.88 0.45
C ILE A 34 -6.79 -10.96 0.78
N PHE A 35 -7.56 -10.56 -0.23
CA PHE A 35 -8.72 -9.68 -0.05
C PHE A 35 -9.87 -10.37 0.71
N SER A 36 -10.00 -11.70 0.63
CA SER A 36 -10.97 -12.47 1.43
C SER A 36 -10.49 -12.76 2.85
N GLY A 37 -9.25 -12.38 3.22
CA GLY A 37 -8.71 -12.59 4.57
C GLY A 37 -8.29 -14.04 4.90
N ILE A 38 -8.30 -14.94 3.91
CA ILE A 38 -7.83 -16.33 4.06
C ILE A 38 -6.33 -16.32 4.41
N THR A 39 -5.57 -15.46 3.73
CA THR A 39 -4.14 -15.32 3.99
C THR A 39 -3.92 -14.24 5.05
N LYS A 40 -3.76 -14.66 6.31
CA LYS A 40 -3.51 -13.74 7.44
C LYS A 40 -2.16 -13.01 7.36
N ARG A 41 -1.16 -13.60 6.71
CA ARG A 41 0.21 -13.06 6.58
C ARG A 41 0.73 -13.24 5.15
N PRO A 42 0.30 -12.40 4.20
CA PRO A 42 0.88 -12.41 2.86
C PRO A 42 2.36 -12.04 2.91
N ARG A 43 3.14 -12.61 2.00
CA ARG A 43 4.58 -12.30 1.89
C ARG A 43 4.76 -10.84 1.51
N TYR A 44 5.82 -10.23 2.02
CA TYR A 44 6.15 -8.82 1.74
C TYR A 44 6.23 -8.53 0.24
N ASP A 45 6.84 -9.44 -0.52
CA ASP A 45 6.93 -9.34 -1.98
C ASP A 45 5.55 -9.19 -2.65
N THR A 46 4.60 -10.05 -2.25
CA THR A 46 3.23 -10.01 -2.73
C THR A 46 2.52 -8.70 -2.36
N ILE A 47 2.77 -8.17 -1.16
CA ILE A 47 2.24 -6.87 -0.75
C ILE A 47 2.81 -5.78 -1.67
N CYS A 48 4.12 -5.77 -1.92
CA CYS A 48 4.75 -4.76 -2.78
C CYS A 48 4.26 -4.83 -4.24
N GLN A 49 3.96 -6.02 -4.75
CA GLN A 49 3.35 -6.17 -6.07
C GLN A 49 1.90 -5.67 -6.09
N LEU A 50 1.10 -6.01 -5.09
CA LEU A 50 -0.27 -5.49 -4.95
C LEU A 50 -0.31 -3.97 -4.83
N GLU A 51 0.66 -3.35 -4.14
CA GLU A 51 0.77 -1.89 -4.04
C GLU A 51 0.87 -1.22 -5.41
N LYS A 52 1.55 -1.84 -6.38
CA LYS A 52 1.69 -1.29 -7.74
C LYS A 52 0.37 -1.20 -8.50
N ALA A 53 -0.62 -2.02 -8.15
CA ALA A 53 -1.94 -1.96 -8.79
C ALA A 53 -2.74 -0.72 -8.40
N PHE A 54 -2.39 -0.07 -7.29
CA PHE A 54 -3.07 1.11 -6.78
C PHE A 54 -2.25 2.37 -7.07
N PRO A 55 -2.89 3.44 -7.58
CA PRO A 55 -2.24 4.74 -7.61
C PRO A 55 -1.97 5.18 -6.17
N MET A 56 -0.69 5.28 -5.83
CA MET A 56 -0.25 5.96 -4.63
C MET A 56 -0.04 7.41 -5.00
N GLU A 57 -0.76 8.31 -4.36
CA GLU A 57 -0.36 9.71 -4.26
C GLU A 57 1.00 9.73 -3.55
N HIS A 58 2.06 9.56 -4.32
CA HIS A 58 3.41 9.88 -3.91
C HIS A 58 3.44 11.40 -3.86
N ILE A 59 3.34 11.98 -2.67
CA ILE A 59 3.75 13.38 -2.46
C ILE A 59 5.26 13.39 -2.72
N ILE A 60 5.64 13.79 -3.92
CA ILE A 60 7.05 13.94 -4.31
C ILE A 60 7.54 15.20 -3.60
N PHE A 61 8.21 15.05 -2.46
CA PHE A 61 9.11 16.11 -2.00
C PHE A 61 10.36 16.00 -2.86
N THR A 62 10.42 16.80 -3.94
CA THR A 62 11.63 16.98 -4.73
C THR A 62 12.63 17.74 -3.86
N ASP A 63 13.64 17.06 -3.32
CA ASP A 63 14.87 17.73 -2.93
C ASP A 63 15.89 17.66 -4.07
N ASN A 64 16.79 18.64 -4.11
CA ASN A 64 17.72 18.90 -5.23
C ASN A 64 18.83 17.85 -5.43
N HIS A 65 18.68 16.63 -4.90
CA HIS A 65 19.74 15.60 -4.88
C HIS A 65 19.43 14.33 -5.67
N GLY A 66 18.29 14.22 -6.35
CA GLY A 66 18.04 13.16 -7.33
C GLY A 66 18.14 11.72 -6.79
N ARG A 67 17.88 11.51 -5.50
CA ARG A 67 17.86 10.18 -4.88
C ARG A 67 16.41 9.76 -4.68
N ASP A 68 16.01 8.65 -5.30
CA ASP A 68 14.68 8.09 -5.15
C ASP A 68 14.51 7.46 -3.74
N TYR A 69 14.10 8.25 -2.75
CA TYR A 69 13.71 7.71 -1.45
C TYR A 69 12.36 7.03 -1.61
N LYS A 70 12.34 5.69 -1.53
CA LYS A 70 11.10 4.91 -1.40
C LYS A 70 10.56 5.10 0.03
N ALA A 71 10.09 6.30 0.35
CA ALA A 71 9.45 6.63 1.61
C ALA A 71 8.03 6.03 1.61
N SER A 72 7.93 4.75 1.93
CA SER A 72 6.65 4.12 2.24
C SER A 72 6.05 4.85 3.44
N GLY A 73 4.99 5.63 3.20
CA GLY A 73 4.33 6.46 4.21
C GLY A 73 4.09 5.72 5.52
N LYS A 74 4.92 6.00 6.52
CA LYS A 74 4.50 6.00 7.91
C LYS A 74 4.14 7.44 8.22
N VAL A 75 2.85 7.68 8.41
CA VAL A 75 2.37 8.86 9.12
C VAL A 75 3.16 8.95 10.42
N PHE A 76 4.12 9.87 10.50
CA PHE A 76 4.65 10.31 11.78
C PHE A 76 3.51 11.05 12.46
N VAL A 77 2.73 10.32 13.25
CA VAL A 77 1.91 10.94 14.29
C VAL A 77 2.92 11.50 15.28
N GLU A 78 3.22 12.79 15.14
CA GLU A 78 3.95 13.55 16.12
C GLU A 78 3.12 13.56 17.40
N LYS A 79 3.38 12.59 18.28
CA LYS A 79 2.94 12.67 19.67
C LYS A 79 3.81 13.72 20.35
N SER A 80 3.43 14.99 20.23
CA SER A 80 3.87 16.03 21.16
C SER A 80 3.26 15.74 22.53
N LYS A 81 3.95 14.92 23.32
CA LYS A 81 3.79 14.88 24.78
C LYS A 81 5.03 15.54 25.41
N ALA A 82 4.74 16.61 26.15
CA ALA A 82 5.37 17.06 27.40
C ALA A 82 6.86 17.50 27.39
N ASN A 83 7.08 18.78 27.69
CA ASN A 83 7.95 19.26 28.79
C ASN A 83 7.76 20.80 28.90
N THR A 84 7.09 21.34 29.91
CA THR A 84 7.65 21.77 31.22
C THR A 84 8.91 22.63 31.09
N HIS A 85 8.76 23.95 31.25
CA HIS A 85 9.40 24.69 32.34
C HIS A 85 8.68 26.02 32.60
#